data_AF-A0A9D3UFG3-F1
#
_entry.id   AF-A0A9D3UFG3-F1
#
_cell.length_a   1.000
_cell.length_b   1.000
_cell.length_c   1.000
_cell.angle_alpha   90.00
_cell.angle_beta   90.00
_cell.angle_gamma   90.00
#
_symmetry.space_group_name_H-M   'P 1'
#
loop_
_entity.id
_entity.type
_entity.pdbx_description
1 polymer ?
#
loop_
_entity_poly.entity_id
_entity_poly.type
_entity_poly.pdbx_seq_one_letter_code
_entity_poly.pdbx_strand_id
1 'polypeptide(L)'
;MEETYDCGRFQALRFPCAHTIAICGNIWTEYAPYINNVYRLQCIRSMWSPEFQHIPNVSMWLPVSSMPFELVPNNDLRRVSKGRPNSTQIRNSMDIWKRHDQ
;
A
#
# COMPACT_ATOMS: atom_id res chain seq x y z
N MET A 1 32.99 -14.40 6.70
CA MET A 1 32.02 -13.59 7.46
C MET A 1 30.67 -14.13 7.11
N GLU A 2 30.03 -14.74 8.08
CA GLU A 2 28.68 -15.30 7.94
C GLU A 2 27.75 -14.09 7.88
N GLU A 3 27.34 -13.69 6.68
CA GLU A 3 26.29 -12.69 6.50
C GLU A 3 25.05 -13.26 7.17
N THR A 4 24.78 -12.83 8.40
CA THR A 4 23.50 -13.10 9.05
C THR A 4 22.46 -12.29 8.27
N TYR A 5 21.90 -12.90 7.23
CA TYR A 5 20.74 -12.38 6.51
C TYR A 5 19.63 -12.20 7.53
N ASP A 6 19.45 -10.97 8.00
CA ASP A 6 18.39 -10.67 8.94
C ASP A 6 17.04 -10.97 8.28
N CYS A 7 16.12 -11.51 9.07
CA CYS A 7 14.76 -11.74 8.60
C CYS A 7 13.90 -10.46 8.76
N GLY A 8 14.53 -9.30 8.99
CA GLY A 8 13.89 -8.07 9.44
C GLY A 8 12.84 -7.56 8.46
N ARG A 9 13.10 -7.69 7.15
CA ARG A 9 12.10 -7.35 6.11
C ARG A 9 10.84 -8.20 6.21
N PHE A 10 10.98 -9.51 6.39
CA PHE A 10 9.84 -10.42 6.51
C PHE A 10 9.09 -10.22 7.83
N GLN A 11 9.82 -9.95 8.92
CA GLN A 11 9.23 -9.58 10.21
C GLN A 11 8.44 -8.27 10.13
N ALA A 12 8.98 -7.23 9.47
CA ALA A 12 8.30 -5.97 9.26
C ALA A 12 7.02 -6.11 8.43
N LEU A 13 7.05 -6.98 7.41
CA LEU A 13 5.89 -7.34 6.60
C LEU A 13 5.00 -8.41 7.25
N ARG A 14 5.34 -8.89 8.45
CA ARG A 14 4.59 -9.91 9.19
C ARG A 14 4.35 -11.21 8.41
N PHE A 15 5.31 -11.59 7.56
CA PHE A 15 5.35 -12.86 6.85
C PHE A 15 6.41 -13.79 7.45
N PRO A 16 6.23 -15.13 7.37
CA PRO A 16 7.31 -16.05 7.65
C PRO A 16 8.47 -15.81 6.68
N CYS A 17 9.70 -15.84 7.18
CA CYS A 17 10.87 -15.75 6.32
C CYS A 17 11.14 -17.10 5.65
N ALA A 18 12.03 -17.10 4.65
CA ALA A 18 12.45 -18.33 3.96
C ALA A 18 12.99 -19.40 4.94
N HIS A 19 13.71 -18.98 6.00
CA HIS A 19 14.20 -19.90 7.03
C HIS A 19 13.05 -20.60 7.78
N THR A 20 12.02 -19.87 8.18
CA THR A 20 10.83 -20.46 8.83
C THR A 20 10.16 -21.48 7.92
N ILE A 21 9.99 -21.14 6.63
CA ILE A 21 9.38 -22.04 5.65
C ILE A 21 10.25 -23.30 5.45
N ALA A 22 11.57 -23.13 5.33
CA ALA A 22 12.50 -24.24 5.18
C ALA A 22 12.50 -25.18 6.40
N ILE A 23 12.51 -24.62 7.62
CA ILE A 23 12.40 -25.41 8.85
C ILE A 23 11.07 -26.17 8.86
N CYS A 24 9.95 -25.51 8.59
CA CYS A 24 8.63 -26.15 8.52
C CYS A 24 8.61 -27.32 7.52
N GLY A 25 9.24 -27.18 6.36
CA GLY A 25 9.41 -28.27 5.39
C GLY A 25 10.25 -29.43 5.94
N ASN A 26 11.33 -29.14 6.66
CA ASN A 26 12.20 -30.16 7.25
C ASN A 26 11.54 -30.95 8.38
N ILE A 27 10.72 -30.29 9.20
CA ILE A 27 10.01 -30.94 10.32
C ILE A 27 8.58 -31.37 9.98
N TRP A 28 8.19 -31.29 8.69
CA TRP A 28 6.87 -31.68 8.19
C TRP A 28 5.70 -30.99 8.93
N THR A 29 5.86 -29.72 9.25
CA THR A 29 4.81 -28.90 9.89
C THR A 29 4.30 -27.83 8.95
N GLU A 30 3.06 -27.39 9.15
CA GLU A 30 2.50 -26.27 8.41
C GLU A 30 3.15 -24.93 8.81
N TYR A 31 3.41 -24.07 7.82
CA TYR A 31 3.89 -22.71 8.05
C TYR A 31 2.75 -21.70 8.28
N ALA A 32 1.50 -22.10 8.03
CA ALA A 32 0.32 -21.24 8.13
C ALA A 32 0.16 -20.52 9.48
N PRO A 33 0.48 -21.13 10.65
CA PRO A 33 0.41 -20.45 11.94
C PRO A 33 1.36 -19.24 12.08
N TYR A 34 2.44 -19.22 11.29
CA TYR A 34 3.44 -18.13 11.29
C TYR A 34 3.05 -16.97 10.38
N ILE A 35 1.99 -17.11 9.57
CA ILE A 35 1.45 -16.01 8.76
C ILE A 35 0.55 -15.16 9.65
N ASN A 36 0.77 -13.86 9.65
CA ASN A 36 -0.05 -12.95 10.42
C ASN A 36 -1.52 -12.98 9.95
N ASN A 37 -2.44 -12.91 10.90
CA ASN A 37 -3.89 -12.99 10.63
C ASN A 37 -4.39 -11.93 9.65
N VAL A 38 -3.73 -10.77 9.51
CA VAL A 38 -4.10 -9.74 8.52
C VAL A 38 -4.12 -10.26 7.08
N TYR A 39 -3.39 -11.33 6.78
CA TYR A 39 -3.35 -11.97 5.47
C TYR A 39 -4.35 -13.12 5.32
N ARG A 40 -5.12 -13.47 6.36
CA ARG A 40 -6.18 -14.47 6.25
C ARG A 40 -7.34 -13.93 5.44
N LEU A 41 -7.98 -14.81 4.66
CA LEU A 41 -9.13 -14.47 3.83
C LEU A 41 -10.27 -13.84 4.65
N GLN A 42 -10.51 -14.33 5.88
CA GLN A 42 -11.51 -13.72 6.76
C GLN A 42 -11.18 -12.27 7.10
N CYS A 43 -9.92 -11.97 7.44
CA CYS A 43 -9.49 -10.60 7.75
C CYS A 43 -9.56 -9.68 6.53
N ILE A 44 -9.11 -10.16 5.36
CA ILE A 44 -9.24 -9.43 4.10
C ILE A 44 -10.71 -9.13 3.83
N ARG A 45 -11.57 -10.15 3.89
CA ARG A 45 -13.02 -9.96 3.72
C ARG A 45 -13.57 -8.93 4.71
N SER A 46 -13.21 -9.00 5.99
CA SER A 46 -13.68 -8.02 6.98
C SER A 46 -13.16 -6.61 6.73
N MET A 47 -11.93 -6.43 6.23
CA MET A 47 -11.38 -5.13 5.86
C MET A 47 -12.12 -4.48 4.68
N TRP A 48 -12.57 -5.31 3.73
CA TRP A 48 -13.32 -4.87 2.54
C TRP A 48 -14.84 -5.05 2.66
N SER A 49 -15.33 -5.55 3.79
CA SER A 49 -16.75 -5.77 4.04
C SER A 49 -17.56 -4.49 4.22
N PRO A 50 -17.02 -3.40 4.79
CA PRO A 50 -17.74 -2.15 4.85
C PRO A 50 -18.09 -1.71 3.43
N GLU A 51 -19.36 -1.40 3.22
CA GLU A 51 -19.79 -0.78 1.98
C GLU A 51 -19.07 0.55 1.82
N PHE A 52 -18.64 0.85 0.59
CA PHE A 52 -18.20 2.19 0.27
C PHE A 52 -19.34 3.15 0.56
N GLN A 53 -19.12 4.08 1.49
CA GLN A 53 -20.08 5.13 1.69
C GLN A 53 -20.24 5.89 0.38
N HIS A 54 -21.49 6.04 -0.06
CA HIS A 54 -21.77 6.84 -1.23
C HIS A 54 -21.27 8.25 -0.97
N ILE A 55 -20.44 8.77 -1.88
CA ILE A 55 -20.09 10.18 -1.88
C ILE A 55 -21.41 10.95 -2.00
N PRO A 56 -21.74 11.84 -1.03
CA PRO A 56 -23.01 12.55 -1.06
C PRO A 56 -23.11 13.37 -2.35
N ASN A 57 -24.34 13.61 -2.82
CA ASN A 57 -24.57 14.46 -3.96
C ASN A 57 -23.90 15.83 -3.73
N VAL A 58 -23.35 16.44 -4.78
CA VAL A 58 -22.75 17.78 -4.73
C VAL A 58 -23.71 18.81 -4.10
N SER A 59 -25.02 18.66 -4.28
CA SER A 59 -26.03 19.52 -3.65
C SER A 59 -26.11 19.40 -2.12
N MET A 60 -25.63 18.30 -1.54
CA MET A 60 -25.57 18.05 -0.10
C MET A 60 -24.22 18.47 0.50
N TRP A 61 -23.25 18.91 -0.32
CA TRP A 61 -21.97 19.38 0.18
C TRP A 61 -22.17 20.72 0.88
N LEU A 62 -21.55 20.89 2.05
CA LEU A 62 -21.56 22.17 2.72
C LEU A 62 -20.90 23.22 1.82
N PRO A 63 -21.49 24.42 1.68
CA PRO A 63 -20.82 25.54 1.04
C PRO A 63 -19.46 25.75 1.71
N VAL A 64 -18.42 26.09 0.91
CA VAL A 64 -17.08 26.37 1.46
C VAL A 64 -17.14 27.47 2.54
N SER A 65 -18.05 28.42 2.40
CA SER A 65 -18.31 29.48 3.39
C SER A 65 -18.93 28.97 4.71
N SER A 66 -19.50 27.77 4.73
CA SER A 66 -20.09 27.12 5.90
C SER A 66 -19.13 26.16 6.60
N MET A 67 -17.90 26.02 6.09
CA MET A 67 -16.87 25.21 6.75
C MET A 67 -16.38 25.92 8.02
N PRO A 68 -16.27 25.20 9.16
CA PRO A 68 -15.86 25.80 10.43
C PRO A 68 -14.38 26.20 10.48
N PHE A 69 -13.62 25.99 9.39
CA PHE A 69 -12.22 26.37 9.27
C PHE A 69 -11.94 26.95 7.89
N GLU A 70 -11.03 27.91 7.86
CA GLU A 70 -10.50 28.48 6.63
C GLU A 70 -9.53 27.48 6.00
N LEU A 71 -9.74 27.14 4.73
CA LEU A 71 -8.79 26.35 3.96
C LEU A 71 -7.60 27.25 3.59
N VAL A 72 -6.61 27.31 4.48
CA VAL A 72 -5.36 28.05 4.23
C VAL A 72 -4.38 27.11 3.50
N PRO A 73 -4.05 27.38 2.22
CA PRO A 73 -3.05 26.57 1.52
C PRO A 73 -1.69 26.80 2.17
N ASN A 74 -0.99 25.71 2.52
CA ASN A 74 0.36 25.80 3.02
C ASN A 74 1.30 26.31 1.90
N ASN A 75 1.81 27.53 2.05
CA ASN A 75 2.68 28.16 1.06
C ASN A 75 4.00 27.39 0.87
N ASP A 76 4.50 26.68 1.88
CA ASP A 76 5.74 25.89 1.78
C ASP A 76 5.54 24.64 0.91
N LEU A 77 4.31 24.13 0.85
CA LEU A 77 3.92 23.00 -0.01
C LEU A 77 3.41 23.46 -1.38
N ARG A 78 3.36 24.78 -1.62
CA ARG A 78 2.87 25.34 -2.87
C ARG A 78 3.89 25.06 -3.96
N ARG A 79 3.46 24.36 -5.01
CA ARG A 79 4.28 24.13 -6.19
C ARG A 79 4.65 25.47 -6.84
N VAL A 80 5.94 25.72 -6.98
CA VAL A 80 6.48 26.93 -7.61
C VAL A 80 6.37 26.85 -9.14
N SER A 81 6.62 25.66 -9.71
CA SER A 81 6.53 25.43 -11.16
C SER A 81 5.09 25.14 -11.60
N LYS A 82 4.63 25.83 -12.64
CA LYS A 82 3.40 25.46 -13.36
C LYS A 82 3.62 24.19 -14.19
N GLY A 83 2.59 23.35 -14.29
CA GLY A 83 2.61 22.14 -15.12
C GLY A 83 2.67 20.83 -14.32
N ARG A 84 2.70 19.71 -15.05
CA ARG A 84 2.79 18.37 -14.46
C ARG A 84 4.18 18.19 -13.84
N PRO A 85 4.29 17.78 -12.56
CA PRO A 85 5.58 17.39 -12.00
C PRO A 85 6.22 16.29 -12.85
N ASN A 86 7.53 16.34 -12.98
CA ASN A 86 8.27 15.22 -13.56
C ASN A 86 7.89 13.95 -12.79
N SER A 87 7.43 12.94 -13.52
CA SER A 87 7.06 11.68 -12.92
C SER A 87 8.31 11.03 -12.33
N THR A 88 8.32 10.78 -11.02
CA THR A 88 9.30 9.91 -10.36
C THR A 88 8.92 8.44 -10.47
N GLN A 89 7.91 8.13 -11.28
CA GLN A 89 7.41 6.77 -11.45
C GLN A 89 8.51 5.88 -12.03
N ILE A 90 8.90 4.88 -11.25
CA ILE A 90 9.73 3.77 -11.70
C ILE A 90 8.93 3.04 -12.78
N ARG A 91 9.51 2.91 -13.97
CA ARG A 91 8.85 2.24 -15.09
C ARG A 91 8.60 0.78 -14.74
N ASN A 92 7.37 0.31 -14.96
CA ASN A 92 7.07 -1.11 -14.83
C ASN A 92 7.23 -1.82 -16.19
N SER A 93 7.14 -3.15 -16.18
CA SER A 93 7.26 -3.95 -17.40
C SER A 93 6.24 -3.55 -18.47
N MET A 94 5.02 -3.14 -18.09
CA MET A 94 3.98 -2.72 -19.04
C MET A 94 4.31 -1.44 -19.81
N ASP A 95 5.10 -0.53 -19.23
CA ASP A 95 5.53 0.71 -19.90
C ASP A 95 6.65 0.48 -20.93
N ILE A 96 7.35 -0.65 -20.86
CA ILE A 96 8.47 -0.99 -21.74
C ILE A 96 7.94 -1.54 -23.08
N TRP A 97 6.90 -2.37 -23.05
CA TRP A 97 6.32 -3.00 -24.25
C TRP A 97 5.76 -1.98 -25.25
N LYS A 98 5.19 -0.87 -24.77
CA LYS A 98 4.59 0.17 -25.63
C LYS A 98 5.60 0.91 -26.54
N ARG A 99 6.90 0.72 -26.35
CA ARG A 99 7.95 1.33 -27.18
C ARG A 99 8.47 0.41 -28.29
N HIS A 100 8.15 -0.87 -28.26
CA HIS A 100 8.57 -1.81 -29.31
C HIS A 100 7.66 -1.76 -30.54
N ASP A 101 6.44 -1.24 -30.41
CA ASP A 101 5.45 -1.14 -31.47
C ASP A 101 5.44 0.23 -32.17
N GLN A 102 6.54 0.99 -32.07
CA GLN A 102 6.67 2.34 -32.61
C GLN A 102 7.92 2.51 -33.48
#